data_AF-A0AAD6IWM4-F1
#
_entry.id   AF-A0AAD6IWM4-F1
#
_cell.length_a   1.000
_cell.length_b   1.000
_cell.length_c   1.000
_cell.angle_alpha   90.00
_cell.angle_beta   90.00
_cell.angle_gamma   90.00
#
_symmetry.space_group_name_H-M   'P 1'
#
loop_
_entity.id
_entity.type
_entity.pdbx_description
1 polymer ?
#
loop_
_entity_poly.entity_id
_entity_poly.type
_entity_poly.pdbx_seq_one_letter_code
_entity_poly.pdbx_strand_id
1 'polypeptide(L)'
;MHDHIAHQLLAQIPLTVSPFAGLPTSITLPYDYVSLPASLPPPSSSQIVSPSGQSSIPPDQLIADCNNLVAHLTNEAKAAKEEIDKWVKSIEDRELMEKRRVAPGWLDTGVVMLEPVKVGPSSTFGETGAALVLDQKTLGVRSNDGKGKQVATSPGEELDRAFGGLGV
;
A
#
# COMPACT_ATOMS: atom_id res chain seq x y z
N MET A 1 17.81 -35.78 84.45
CA MET A 1 17.04 -35.58 83.21
C MET A 1 15.60 -35.73 83.60
N HIS A 2 14.82 -34.64 83.63
CA HIS A 2 13.44 -34.68 84.09
C HIS A 2 12.59 -35.16 82.93
N ASP A 3 11.96 -36.32 83.08
CA ASP A 3 11.14 -36.95 82.05
C ASP A 3 9.89 -36.08 81.79
N HIS A 4 9.84 -35.52 80.59
CA HIS A 4 8.83 -34.55 80.14
C HIS A 4 7.52 -35.21 79.71
N ILE A 5 6.94 -36.06 80.56
CA ILE A 5 5.62 -36.65 80.28
C ILE A 5 4.57 -35.73 80.89
N ALA A 6 3.95 -34.90 80.05
CA ALA A 6 2.82 -34.06 80.46
C ALA A 6 1.69 -34.93 81.04
N HIS A 7 1.19 -34.56 82.23
CA HIS A 7 0.13 -35.30 82.90
C HIS A 7 -1.19 -35.30 82.09
N GLN A 8 -1.88 -36.44 81.99
CA GLN A 8 -3.09 -36.60 81.18
C GLN A 8 -4.22 -35.62 81.55
N LEU A 9 -4.34 -35.26 82.83
CA LEU A 9 -5.31 -34.25 83.28
C LEU A 9 -4.98 -32.84 82.76
N LEU A 10 -3.70 -32.53 82.56
CA LEU A 10 -3.28 -31.23 82.00
C LEU A 10 -3.59 -31.14 80.49
N ALA A 11 -3.55 -32.27 79.78
CA ALA A 11 -3.90 -32.33 78.36
C ALA A 11 -5.40 -32.10 78.10
N GLN A 12 -6.25 -32.25 79.13
CA GLN A 12 -7.68 -31.96 79.04
C GLN A 12 -8.00 -30.47 79.20
N ILE A 13 -7.03 -29.66 79.61
CA ILE A 13 -7.22 -28.23 79.85
C ILE A 13 -6.87 -27.46 78.56
N PRO A 14 -7.82 -26.70 77.98
CA PRO A 14 -7.52 -25.89 76.80
C PRO A 14 -6.52 -24.79 77.19
N LEU A 15 -5.45 -24.66 76.39
CA LEU A 15 -4.47 -23.59 76.57
C LEU A 15 -5.10 -22.27 76.11
N THR A 16 -5.35 -21.37 77.05
CA THR A 16 -5.84 -20.01 76.75
C THR A 16 -4.67 -19.10 76.46
N VAL A 17 -4.74 -18.38 75.34
CA VAL A 17 -3.80 -17.29 75.07
C VAL A 17 -4.20 -16.08 75.93
N SER A 18 -3.22 -15.44 76.57
CA SER A 18 -3.44 -14.20 77.32
C SER A 18 -4.03 -13.11 76.40
N PRO A 19 -5.13 -12.43 76.78
CA PRO A 19 -5.77 -11.41 75.95
C PRO A 19 -4.90 -10.14 75.79
N PHE A 20 -3.84 -10.00 76.58
CA PHE A 20 -2.85 -8.92 76.47
C PHE A 20 -1.68 -9.26 75.52
N ALA A 21 -1.61 -10.51 75.06
CA ALA A 21 -0.62 -10.94 74.06
C ALA A 21 -1.23 -10.73 72.67
N GLY A 22 -0.79 -9.69 71.96
CA GLY A 22 -1.15 -9.45 70.57
C GLY A 22 -0.49 -10.47 69.65
N LEU A 23 -1.09 -11.64 69.47
CA LEU A 23 -0.63 -12.62 68.49
C LEU A 23 -1.02 -12.18 67.08
N PRO A 24 -0.13 -12.32 66.09
CA PRO A 24 -0.48 -12.06 64.70
C PRO A 24 -1.57 -13.04 64.23
N THR A 25 -2.69 -12.52 63.74
CA THR A 25 -3.77 -13.32 63.16
C THR A 25 -3.42 -13.73 61.73
N SER A 26 -3.80 -14.94 61.32
CA SER A 26 -3.64 -15.39 59.93
C SER A 26 -4.43 -14.48 58.99
N ILE A 27 -3.76 -13.92 57.99
CA ILE A 27 -4.42 -13.14 56.95
C ILE A 27 -5.20 -14.06 56.01
N THR A 28 -6.44 -13.70 55.70
CA THR A 28 -7.23 -14.38 54.68
C THR A 28 -6.87 -13.81 53.32
N LEU A 29 -6.79 -14.66 52.31
CA LEU A 29 -6.58 -14.20 50.95
C LEU A 29 -7.73 -13.27 50.53
N PRO A 30 -7.46 -12.19 49.77
CA PRO A 30 -8.50 -11.30 49.27
C PRO A 30 -9.43 -12.04 48.30
N TYR A 31 -10.64 -11.51 48.12
CA TYR A 31 -11.64 -12.10 47.21
C TYR A 31 -11.18 -12.15 45.75
N ASP A 32 -10.24 -11.28 45.36
CA ASP A 32 -9.66 -11.23 44.01
C ASP A 32 -8.44 -12.16 43.86
N TYR A 33 -8.21 -13.07 44.81
CA TYR A 33 -7.08 -13.99 44.74
C TYR A 33 -7.29 -15.01 43.62
N VAL A 34 -6.48 -14.87 42.56
CA VAL A 34 -6.43 -15.83 41.45
C VAL A 34 -5.36 -16.87 41.75
N SER A 35 -5.78 -18.11 42.00
CA SER A 35 -4.86 -19.24 42.14
C SER A 35 -4.26 -19.58 40.78
N LEU A 36 -2.94 -19.45 40.65
CA LEU A 36 -2.25 -19.95 39.46
C LEU A 36 -2.29 -21.48 39.43
N PRO A 37 -2.41 -22.10 38.24
CA PRO A 37 -2.30 -23.54 38.11
C PRO A 37 -0.87 -23.97 38.48
N ALA A 38 -0.75 -24.88 39.45
CA ALA A 38 0.53 -25.42 39.93
C ALA A 38 1.19 -26.43 38.95
N SER A 39 0.67 -26.56 37.73
CA SER A 39 1.24 -27.44 36.71
C SER A 39 2.22 -26.67 35.86
N LEU A 40 3.47 -27.16 35.80
CA LEU A 40 4.36 -26.75 34.72
C LEU A 40 3.65 -27.07 33.38
N PRO A 41 3.71 -26.16 32.38
CA PRO A 41 3.27 -26.50 31.04
C PRO A 41 4.03 -27.74 30.57
N PRO A 42 3.36 -28.68 29.89
CA PRO A 42 4.00 -29.92 29.45
C PRO A 42 5.28 -29.61 28.68
N PRO A 43 6.39 -30.34 28.93
CA PRO A 43 7.64 -30.09 28.25
C PRO A 43 7.46 -30.32 26.76
N SER A 44 7.49 -29.21 26.00
CA SER A 44 7.66 -29.16 24.55
C SER A 44 6.82 -30.19 23.78
N SER A 45 5.50 -29.99 23.71
CA SER A 45 4.89 -30.23 22.40
C SER A 45 5.57 -29.23 21.47
N SER A 46 6.26 -29.71 20.44
CA SER A 46 6.85 -28.89 19.37
C SER A 46 5.75 -28.28 18.51
N GLN A 47 4.73 -27.70 19.14
CA GLN A 47 3.57 -27.15 18.47
C GLN A 47 3.45 -25.70 18.93
N ILE A 48 3.36 -24.83 17.94
CA ILE A 48 3.20 -23.40 18.15
C ILE A 48 1.71 -23.19 18.43
N VAL A 49 1.39 -22.87 19.67
CA VAL A 49 0.03 -22.56 20.09
C VAL A 49 -0.18 -21.06 19.94
N SER A 50 -1.14 -20.67 19.09
CA SER A 50 -1.56 -19.27 19.00
C SER A 50 -2.12 -18.80 20.35
N PRO A 51 -1.86 -17.55 20.79
CA PRO A 51 -2.38 -17.02 22.05
C PRO A 51 -3.92 -17.01 22.14
N SER A 52 -4.62 -17.13 21.01
CA SER A 52 -6.08 -17.31 20.94
C SER A 52 -6.55 -18.75 21.20
N GLY A 53 -5.63 -19.71 21.41
CA GLY A 53 -5.92 -21.10 21.73
C GLY A 53 -6.54 -21.93 20.61
N GLN A 54 -6.81 -21.35 19.44
CA GLN A 54 -7.56 -22.02 18.38
C GLN A 54 -6.75 -22.91 17.44
N SER A 55 -5.42 -22.83 17.45
CA SER A 55 -4.61 -23.70 16.61
C SER A 55 -3.24 -23.99 17.21
N SER A 56 -2.91 -25.29 17.22
CA SER A 56 -1.61 -25.83 17.60
C SER A 56 -0.99 -26.41 16.33
N ILE A 57 -0.13 -25.63 15.67
CA ILE A 57 0.45 -25.98 14.37
C ILE A 57 1.88 -26.47 14.59
N PRO A 58 2.32 -27.58 13.96
CA PRO A 58 3.72 -27.98 14.01
C PRO A 58 4.60 -26.96 13.26
N PRO A 59 5.83 -26.67 13.73
CA PRO A 59 6.69 -25.62 13.18
C PRO A 59 7.04 -25.84 11.71
N ASP A 60 7.15 -27.10 11.28
CA ASP A 60 7.43 -27.45 9.89
C ASP A 60 6.31 -27.02 8.94
N GLN A 61 5.05 -27.20 9.38
CA GLN A 61 3.89 -26.76 8.62
C GLN A 61 3.79 -25.23 8.56
N LEU A 62 4.14 -24.54 9.65
CA LEU A 62 4.21 -23.07 9.64
C LEU A 62 5.25 -22.55 8.64
N ILE A 63 6.42 -23.20 8.58
CA ILE A 63 7.46 -22.84 7.62
C ILE A 63 6.97 -23.07 6.18
N ALA A 64 6.29 -24.20 5.92
CA ALA A 64 5.70 -24.48 4.62
C ALA A 64 4.65 -23.42 4.23
N ASP A 65 3.78 -23.02 5.17
CA ASP A 65 2.76 -22.00 4.95
C ASP A 65 3.38 -20.62 4.66
N CYS A 66 4.41 -20.23 5.42
CA CYS A 66 5.15 -18.99 5.17
C CYS A 66 5.83 -19.01 3.80
N ASN A 67 6.47 -20.11 3.42
CA ASN A 67 7.11 -20.24 2.11
C ASN A 67 6.10 -20.19 0.95
N ASN A 68 4.93 -20.81 1.13
CA ASN A 68 3.84 -20.76 0.16
C ASN A 68 3.32 -19.31 0.00
N LEU A 69 3.13 -18.59 1.11
CA LEU A 69 2.72 -17.19 1.07
C LEU A 69 3.75 -16.32 0.34
N VAL A 70 5.04 -16.50 0.63
CA VAL A 70 6.12 -15.77 -0.07
C VAL A 70 6.09 -16.10 -1.57
N ALA A 71 5.97 -17.37 -1.95
CA ALA A 71 5.88 -17.77 -3.35
C ALA A 71 4.68 -17.11 -4.05
N HIS A 72 3.50 -17.13 -3.42
CA HIS A 72 2.30 -16.49 -3.95
C HIS A 72 2.48 -14.99 -4.18
N LEU A 73 2.95 -14.26 -3.17
CA LEU A 73 3.16 -12.81 -3.27
C LEU A 73 4.20 -12.45 -4.34
N THR A 74 5.25 -13.26 -4.49
CA THR A 74 6.25 -13.02 -5.54
C THR A 74 5.71 -13.29 -6.95
N ASN A 75 4.84 -14.29 -7.10
CA ASN A 75 4.19 -14.59 -8.38
C ASN A 75 3.20 -13.50 -8.77
N GLU A 76 2.39 -13.02 -7.82
CA GLU A 76 1.46 -11.92 -8.02
C GLU A 76 2.19 -10.62 -8.40
N ALA A 77 3.28 -10.29 -7.70
CA ALA A 77 4.11 -9.14 -8.02
C ALA A 77 4.77 -9.24 -9.40
N LYS A 78 5.17 -10.43 -9.85
CA LYS A 78 5.71 -10.65 -11.20
C LYS A 78 4.61 -10.53 -12.26
N ALA A 79 3.46 -11.15 -12.04
CA ALA A 79 2.33 -11.10 -12.96
C ALA A 79 1.86 -9.64 -13.20
N ALA A 80 1.74 -8.86 -12.13
CA ALA A 80 1.38 -7.44 -12.23
C ALA A 80 2.41 -6.63 -13.03
N LYS A 81 3.71 -6.86 -12.82
CA LYS A 81 4.78 -6.18 -13.59
C LYS A 81 4.73 -6.56 -15.07
N GLU A 82 4.56 -7.84 -15.37
CA GLU A 82 4.43 -8.30 -16.75
C GLU A 82 3.19 -7.73 -17.46
N GLU A 83 2.08 -7.58 -16.74
CA GLU A 83 0.87 -6.97 -17.28
C GLU A 83 1.07 -5.48 -17.60
N ILE A 84 1.73 -4.75 -16.71
CA ILE A 84 2.11 -3.34 -16.95
C ILE A 84 3.03 -3.25 -18.17
N ASP A 85 4.06 -4.09 -18.25
CA ASP A 85 5.00 -4.07 -19.39
C ASP A 85 4.30 -4.41 -20.71
N LYS A 86 3.37 -5.37 -20.70
CA LYS A 86 2.54 -5.70 -21.88
C LYS A 86 1.65 -4.52 -22.27
N TRP A 87 1.05 -3.85 -21.28
CA TRP A 87 0.20 -2.69 -21.53
C TRP A 87 1.00 -1.53 -22.12
N VAL A 88 2.18 -1.21 -21.56
CA VAL A 88 3.08 -0.17 -22.07
C VAL A 88 3.48 -0.48 -23.51
N LYS A 89 3.95 -1.70 -23.80
CA LYS A 89 4.27 -2.12 -25.18
C LYS A 89 3.07 -1.99 -26.12
N SER A 90 1.87 -2.31 -25.67
CA SER A 90 0.65 -2.15 -26.50
C SER A 90 0.34 -0.69 -26.81
N ILE A 91 0.71 0.25 -25.93
CA ILE A 91 0.60 1.69 -26.19
C ILE A 91 1.65 2.10 -27.21
N GLU A 92 2.90 1.73 -26.99
CA GLU A 92 4.00 2.02 -27.90
C GLU A 92 3.70 1.49 -29.31
N ASP A 93 3.22 0.26 -29.44
CA ASP A 93 2.85 -0.35 -30.72
C ASP A 93 1.72 0.40 -31.42
N ARG A 94 0.70 0.83 -30.67
CA ARG A 94 -0.42 1.62 -31.22
C ARG A 94 0.06 2.99 -31.69
N GLU A 95 0.84 3.69 -30.87
CA GLU A 95 1.41 4.98 -31.24
C GLU A 95 2.33 4.86 -32.45
N LEU A 96 3.11 3.79 -32.52
CA LEU A 96 4.01 3.51 -33.64
C LEU A 96 3.19 3.24 -34.91
N MET A 97 2.12 2.44 -34.84
CA MET A 97 1.21 2.24 -35.97
C MET A 97 0.51 3.53 -36.40
N GLU A 98 0.09 4.37 -35.46
CA GLU A 98 -0.50 5.68 -35.76
C GLU A 98 0.52 6.61 -36.43
N LYS A 99 1.76 6.67 -35.93
CA LYS A 99 2.88 7.40 -36.54
C LYS A 99 3.17 6.91 -37.97
N ARG A 100 3.22 5.59 -38.17
CA ARG A 100 3.35 4.96 -39.50
C ARG A 100 2.17 5.27 -40.43
N ARG A 101 0.96 5.39 -39.88
CA ARG A 101 -0.24 5.76 -40.65
C ARG A 101 -0.23 7.23 -41.07
N VAL A 102 0.16 8.12 -40.15
CA VAL A 102 0.14 9.58 -40.36
C VAL A 102 1.20 10.00 -41.36
N ALA A 103 2.38 9.38 -41.33
CA ALA A 103 3.47 9.72 -42.24
C ALA A 103 4.23 8.47 -42.72
N PRO A 104 3.65 7.69 -43.65
CA PRO A 104 4.32 6.52 -44.21
C PRO A 104 5.62 6.93 -44.90
N GLY A 105 6.75 6.34 -44.47
CA GLY A 105 8.06 6.56 -45.07
C GLY A 105 8.79 7.84 -44.67
N TRP A 106 8.19 8.74 -43.89
CA TRP A 106 8.84 9.98 -43.43
C TRP A 106 9.55 9.83 -42.07
N LEU A 107 8.96 9.08 -41.13
CA LEU A 107 9.48 8.91 -39.77
C LEU A 107 10.60 7.85 -39.66
N ASP A 108 10.55 6.79 -40.48
CA ASP A 108 11.45 5.63 -40.36
C ASP A 108 12.69 5.71 -41.27
N THR A 109 12.74 6.64 -42.24
CA THR A 109 13.79 6.68 -43.27
C THR A 109 14.95 7.62 -42.97
N GLY A 110 14.91 8.36 -41.84
CA GLY A 110 15.97 9.30 -41.47
C GLY A 110 16.14 10.49 -42.43
N VAL A 111 15.22 10.66 -43.38
CA VAL A 111 15.23 11.77 -44.34
C VAL A 111 14.63 13.00 -43.68
N VAL A 112 15.49 13.90 -43.23
CA VAL A 112 15.09 15.19 -42.65
C VAL A 112 14.68 16.15 -43.76
N MET A 113 13.55 16.87 -43.60
CA MET A 113 13.16 17.93 -44.54
C MET A 113 14.24 19.00 -44.55
N LEU A 114 14.70 19.37 -45.73
CA LEU A 114 15.63 20.49 -45.88
C LEU A 114 14.93 21.77 -45.43
N GLU A 115 15.44 22.38 -44.37
CA GLU A 115 15.01 23.72 -43.97
C GLU A 115 15.62 24.77 -44.91
N PRO A 116 14.85 25.80 -45.30
CA PRO A 116 15.35 26.84 -46.17
C PRO A 116 16.39 27.70 -45.43
N VAL A 117 17.64 27.61 -45.86
CA VAL A 117 18.68 28.57 -45.46
C VAL A 117 18.38 29.91 -46.12
N LYS A 118 18.29 30.98 -45.33
CA LYS A 118 18.13 32.35 -45.83
C LYS A 118 19.33 32.74 -46.69
N VAL A 119 19.17 32.75 -48.00
CA VAL A 119 20.18 33.26 -48.94
C VAL A 119 20.03 34.79 -49.03
N GLY A 120 20.79 35.49 -48.19
CA GLY A 120 21.10 36.93 -48.29
C GLY A 120 22.63 37.12 -48.15
N PRO A 121 23.22 38.23 -48.66
CA PRO A 121 24.63 38.25 -49.04
C PRO A 121 25.60 38.07 -47.85
N SER A 122 26.38 36.99 -48.00
CA SER A 122 27.64 36.58 -47.34
C SER A 122 27.64 36.25 -45.83
N SER A 123 27.44 34.94 -45.61
CA SER A 123 28.26 34.00 -44.82
C SER A 123 28.28 34.05 -43.28
N THR A 124 27.77 32.92 -42.74
CA THR A 124 28.12 32.18 -41.51
C THR A 124 27.31 32.46 -40.23
N PHE A 125 26.54 31.42 -39.84
CA PHE A 125 25.83 31.14 -38.57
C PHE A 125 24.58 31.98 -38.24
N GLY A 126 23.40 31.32 -38.30
CA GLY A 126 22.08 31.94 -38.39
C GLY A 126 21.21 31.80 -37.14
N GLU A 127 20.41 32.85 -36.90
CA GLU A 127 19.38 32.94 -35.87
C GLU A 127 18.18 33.78 -36.39
N THR A 128 16.95 33.26 -36.21
CA THR A 128 15.63 33.93 -36.12
C THR A 128 14.99 34.63 -37.34
N GLY A 129 13.66 34.52 -37.47
CA GLY A 129 12.87 35.25 -38.48
C GLY A 129 11.39 35.45 -38.11
N ALA A 130 10.94 36.71 -38.16
CA ALA A 130 9.56 37.16 -37.95
C ALA A 130 9.05 38.01 -39.13
N ALA A 131 7.75 37.82 -39.44
CA ALA A 131 6.72 38.71 -40.01
C ALA A 131 6.75 39.19 -41.50
N LEU A 132 5.55 39.11 -42.13
CA LEU A 132 4.77 40.12 -42.92
C LEU A 132 3.67 39.38 -43.74
N VAL A 133 2.35 39.42 -43.41
CA VAL A 133 1.27 40.41 -43.73
C VAL A 133 0.94 40.60 -45.22
N LEU A 134 -0.27 40.17 -45.65
CA LEU A 134 -1.09 40.86 -46.67
C LEU A 134 -2.60 40.63 -46.44
N ASP A 135 -3.34 41.72 -46.62
CA ASP A 135 -4.77 41.98 -46.36
C ASP A 135 -5.66 41.70 -47.59
N GLN A 136 -6.88 41.18 -47.38
CA GLN A 136 -7.99 41.43 -48.31
C GLN A 136 -9.35 41.40 -47.59
N LYS A 137 -10.00 42.56 -47.65
CA LYS A 137 -11.24 42.97 -46.99
C LYS A 137 -12.48 42.69 -47.86
N THR A 138 -13.52 42.15 -47.20
CA THR A 138 -14.97 42.27 -47.42
C THR A 138 -15.64 41.82 -48.73
N LEU A 139 -16.49 40.80 -48.62
CA LEU A 139 -17.90 40.86 -49.05
C LEU A 139 -18.77 40.30 -47.92
N GLY A 140 -19.64 41.13 -47.35
CA GLY A 140 -20.65 40.74 -46.37
C GLY A 140 -22.03 40.54 -47.01
N VAL A 141 -23.02 40.20 -46.15
CA VAL A 141 -24.47 39.92 -46.36
C VAL A 141 -24.74 38.40 -46.29
N ARG A 142 -25.47 37.79 -45.34
CA ARG A 142 -26.55 38.25 -44.43
C ARG A 142 -26.81 37.23 -43.28
N SER A 143 -27.27 37.76 -42.14
CA SER A 143 -28.04 37.23 -40.98
C SER A 143 -28.46 35.75 -40.89
N ASN A 144 -28.33 35.11 -39.71
CA ASN A 144 -29.43 34.94 -38.74
C ASN A 144 -28.97 34.24 -37.44
N ASP A 145 -29.61 34.60 -36.33
CA ASP A 145 -29.55 33.93 -35.01
C ASP A 145 -29.91 32.44 -35.07
N GLY A 146 -29.31 31.65 -34.17
CA GLY A 146 -29.91 30.41 -33.67
C GLY A 146 -29.11 29.11 -33.87
N LYS A 147 -28.63 28.59 -32.74
CA LYS A 147 -28.36 27.18 -32.42
C LYS A 147 -27.21 26.45 -33.17
N GLY A 148 -26.37 25.82 -32.36
CA GLY A 148 -25.66 24.59 -32.74
C GLY A 148 -24.22 24.78 -33.18
N LYS A 149 -23.36 25.36 -32.34
CA LYS A 149 -21.91 25.23 -32.53
C LYS A 149 -21.46 23.91 -31.93
N GLN A 150 -21.56 22.82 -32.69
CA GLN A 150 -20.76 21.61 -32.44
C GLN A 150 -19.32 21.96 -32.76
N VAL A 151 -18.60 22.43 -31.74
CA VAL A 151 -17.13 22.45 -31.76
C VAL A 151 -16.72 21.03 -31.40
N ALA A 152 -15.93 20.39 -32.27
CA ALA A 152 -15.21 19.18 -31.92
C ALA A 152 -14.27 19.51 -30.75
N THR A 153 -14.74 19.30 -29.53
CA THR A 153 -13.95 19.48 -28.32
C THR A 153 -12.93 18.35 -28.25
N SER A 154 -11.67 18.73 -28.09
CA SER A 154 -10.59 17.77 -27.89
C SER A 154 -10.88 16.97 -26.61
N PRO A 155 -10.61 15.65 -26.58
CA PRO A 155 -10.89 14.83 -25.39
C PRO A 155 -10.18 15.35 -24.13
N GLY A 156 -9.06 16.08 -24.28
CA GLY A 156 -8.38 16.71 -23.15
C GLY A 156 -9.17 17.85 -22.50
N GLU A 157 -9.98 18.58 -23.27
CA GLU A 157 -10.79 19.70 -22.79
C GLU A 157 -12.01 19.20 -21.99
N GLU A 158 -12.51 18.00 -22.31
CA GLU A 158 -13.55 17.32 -21.54
C GLU A 158 -13.05 16.82 -20.19
N LEU A 159 -11.81 16.31 -20.14
CA LEU A 159 -11.18 15.87 -18.90
C LEU A 159 -10.86 17.06 -17.98
N ASP A 160 -10.36 18.16 -18.54
CA ASP A 160 -10.07 19.38 -17.75
C ASP A 160 -11.35 20.02 -17.19
N ARG A 161 -12.47 19.95 -17.93
CA ARG A 161 -13.77 20.38 -17.43
C ARG A 161 -14.34 19.47 -16.33
N ALA A 162 -14.09 18.16 -16.42
CA ALA A 162 -14.58 17.19 -15.45
C ALA A 162 -13.73 17.15 -14.17
N PHE A 163 -12.42 17.39 -14.26
CA PHE A 163 -11.48 17.18 -13.17
C PHE A 163 -10.69 18.43 -12.75
N GLY A 164 -10.57 19.46 -13.60
CA GLY A 164 -9.80 20.68 -13.32
C GLY A 164 -10.37 21.57 -12.22
N GLY A 165 -11.55 21.24 -11.69
CA GLY A 165 -12.15 21.88 -10.51
C GLY A 165 -11.83 21.19 -9.18
N LEU A 166 -11.16 20.02 -9.17
CA LEU A 166 -10.72 19.39 -7.93
C LEU A 166 -9.36 19.99 -7.53
N GLY A 167 -9.41 21.03 -6.69
CA GLY A 167 -8.25 21.50 -5.94
C GLY A 167 -7.86 20.48 -4.87
N VAL A 168 -7.12 19.45 -5.27
CA VAL A 168 -6.34 18.55 -4.39
C VAL A 168 -4.86 18.86 -4.47
#